data_AF-A0AAN4ET36-F1
#
_entry.id   AF-A0AAN4ET36-F1
#
_cell.length_a   1.000
_cell.length_b   1.000
_cell.length_c   1.000
_cell.angle_alpha   90.00
_cell.angle_beta   90.00
_cell.angle_gamma   90.00
#
_symmetry.space_group_name_H-M   'P 1'
#
loop_
_entity.id
_entity.type
_entity.pdbx_description
1 polymer ?
#
loop_
_entity_poly.entity_id
_entity_poly.type
_entity_poly.pdbx_seq_one_letter_code
_entity_poly.pdbx_strand_id
1 'polypeptide(L)'
;MNSSITIVTAFFDIGRGDWTSNKGFSPHLERTADTYIQYFENLSKLDNDMVIFTSSELKPKIEAIRNGKNTVVVALDINKKFQSIKKRIARIQKDNEFISKLETRQLINPEYWSPDYALVCNLKTYFVNRAIELNLVNDDMVAWVDFGYCRSADVTRGLSRWDYPFDRNKVNFFTVKKGLTVKTIHQVFDYMINNRSYIIGGAIVATQKKWKEFYKLVCQCQIKTLRNNIVDDDQGVFIMCYYYNPKLIKLNYLGKNRWFNLFKLFGRKDLITLLRRLKVSLIGK
;
A
#
# COMPACT_ATOMS: atom_id res chain seq x y z
N MET A 1 -14.97 -15.85 17.75
CA MET A 1 -13.53 -15.95 17.41
C MET A 1 -12.96 -14.54 17.43
N ASN A 2 -11.93 -14.28 18.25
CA ASN A 2 -11.24 -12.99 18.24
C ASN A 2 -10.58 -12.79 16.86
N SER A 3 -11.03 -11.78 16.12
CA SER A 3 -10.53 -11.42 14.79
C SER A 3 -9.32 -10.49 14.92
N SER A 4 -8.32 -10.91 15.69
CA SER A 4 -7.06 -10.17 15.82
C SER A 4 -6.34 -10.11 14.47
N ILE A 5 -5.69 -8.99 14.19
CA ILE A 5 -5.02 -8.69 12.92
C ILE A 5 -3.57 -8.34 13.22
N THR A 6 -2.63 -9.07 12.63
CA THR A 6 -1.22 -8.66 12.63
C THR A 6 -1.02 -7.62 11.53
N ILE A 7 -0.40 -6.48 11.87
CA ILE A 7 -0.12 -5.40 10.91
C ILE A 7 1.31 -5.53 10.41
N VAL A 8 1.49 -5.68 9.11
CA VAL A 8 2.79 -5.59 8.44
C VAL A 8 2.90 -4.23 7.78
N THR A 9 4.05 -3.59 7.96
CA THR A 9 4.35 -2.31 7.32
C THR A 9 5.83 -2.22 6.98
N ALA A 10 6.21 -1.24 6.18
CA ALA A 10 7.61 -0.98 5.88
C ALA A 10 7.89 0.49 5.61
N PHE A 11 9.11 0.92 5.96
CA PHE A 11 9.60 2.24 5.63
C PHE A 11 11.09 2.20 5.29
N PHE A 12 11.43 2.77 4.14
CA PHE A 12 12.78 2.97 3.65
C PHE A 12 12.86 4.42 3.18
N ASP A 13 13.87 5.15 3.66
CA ASP A 13 14.09 6.49 3.15
C ASP A 13 14.67 6.41 1.74
N ILE A 14 13.90 6.92 0.77
CA ILE A 14 14.28 6.99 -0.64
C ILE A 14 14.69 8.41 -1.06
N GLY A 15 14.92 9.31 -0.08
CA GLY A 15 15.32 10.70 -0.33
C GLY A 15 14.14 11.60 -0.70
N ARG A 16 12.91 11.29 -0.24
CA ARG A 16 11.74 12.14 -0.52
C ARG A 16 11.81 13.52 0.14
N GLY A 17 12.63 13.68 1.17
CA GLY A 17 12.93 14.98 1.77
C GLY A 17 13.62 15.94 0.79
N ASP A 18 14.28 15.41 -0.24
CA ASP A 18 14.93 16.20 -1.28
C ASP A 18 14.03 16.58 -2.45
N TRP A 19 12.75 16.18 -2.44
CA TRP A 19 11.81 16.50 -3.53
C TRP A 19 11.12 17.84 -3.29
N THR A 20 11.95 18.87 -3.13
CA THR A 20 11.57 20.21 -2.70
C THR A 20 11.17 21.10 -3.88
N SER A 21 10.37 22.15 -3.60
CA SER A 21 9.89 23.06 -4.64
C SER A 21 11.01 23.83 -5.36
N ASN A 22 12.08 24.19 -4.63
CA ASN A 22 13.27 24.84 -5.21
C ASN A 22 14.08 23.93 -6.14
N LYS A 23 13.85 22.61 -6.11
CA LYS A 23 14.42 21.64 -7.06
C LYS A 23 13.45 21.29 -8.20
N GLY A 24 12.34 22.02 -8.33
CA GLY A 24 11.35 21.84 -9.41
C GLY A 24 10.27 20.80 -9.14
N PHE A 25 10.20 20.24 -7.93
CA PHE A 25 9.17 19.28 -7.57
C PHE A 25 7.91 19.95 -7.03
N SER A 26 6.77 19.27 -7.10
CA SER A 26 5.55 19.77 -6.50
C SER A 26 5.63 19.72 -4.95
N PRO A 27 5.18 20.74 -4.20
CA PRO A 27 5.34 20.81 -2.74
C PRO A 27 4.77 19.61 -1.97
N HIS A 28 3.76 18.93 -2.52
CA HIS A 28 3.12 17.78 -1.87
C HIS A 28 3.96 16.50 -1.93
N LEU A 29 5.01 16.47 -2.77
CA LEU A 29 5.90 15.33 -2.94
C LEU A 29 6.97 15.24 -1.85
N GLU A 30 7.38 16.40 -1.31
CA GLU A 30 8.36 16.51 -0.23
C GLU A 30 7.84 15.81 1.04
N ARG A 31 8.56 14.78 1.47
CA ARG A 31 8.29 14.05 2.71
C ARG A 31 9.57 13.55 3.32
N THR A 32 9.98 14.16 4.43
CA THR A 32 11.16 13.74 5.19
C THR A 32 10.92 12.41 5.91
N ALA A 33 12.00 11.73 6.29
CA ALA A 33 11.91 10.55 7.15
C ALA A 33 11.19 10.86 8.46
N ASP A 34 11.47 12.00 9.09
CA ASP A 34 10.79 12.42 10.33
C ASP A 34 9.28 12.60 10.14
N THR A 35 8.84 13.09 8.99
CA THR A 35 7.40 13.18 8.68
C THR A 35 6.75 11.79 8.66
N TYR A 36 7.42 10.80 8.07
CA TYR A 36 6.93 9.41 8.08
C TYR A 36 6.95 8.80 9.47
N ILE A 37 7.97 9.09 10.27
CA ILE A 37 8.04 8.67 11.67
C ILE A 37 6.86 9.23 12.47
N GLN A 38 6.56 10.52 12.37
CA GLN A 38 5.42 11.15 13.04
C GLN A 38 4.08 10.51 12.63
N TYR A 39 3.94 10.10 11.36
CA TYR A 39 2.76 9.39 10.89
C TYR A 39 2.69 7.97 11.46
N PHE A 40 3.82 7.30 11.53
CA PHE A 40 3.90 5.97 12.14
C PHE A 40 3.63 6.01 13.65
N GLU A 41 4.04 7.05 14.37
CA GLU A 41 3.71 7.23 15.81
C GLU A 41 2.19 7.22 16.06
N ASN A 42 1.37 7.63 15.09
CA ASN A 42 -0.08 7.52 15.21
C ASN A 42 -0.60 6.10 14.98
N LEU A 43 0.03 5.34 14.06
CA LEU A 43 -0.30 3.94 13.81
C LEU A 43 0.21 3.03 14.95
N SER A 44 1.39 3.31 15.49
CA SER A 44 2.10 2.53 16.51
C SER A 44 1.35 2.48 17.85
N LYS A 45 0.43 3.43 18.08
CA LYS A 45 -0.48 3.47 19.22
C LYS A 45 -1.42 2.25 19.28
N LEU A 46 -1.66 1.56 18.16
CA LEU A 46 -2.46 0.33 18.18
C LEU A 46 -1.74 -0.80 18.91
N ASP A 47 -2.45 -1.60 19.71
CA ASP A 47 -1.93 -2.77 20.44
C ASP A 47 -1.91 -4.05 19.61
N ASN A 48 -2.06 -3.91 18.29
CA ASN A 48 -1.87 -5.00 17.35
C ASN A 48 -0.41 -5.46 17.34
N ASP A 49 -0.22 -6.74 17.09
CA ASP A 49 1.08 -7.29 16.72
C ASP A 49 1.56 -6.61 15.44
N MET A 50 2.85 -6.26 15.37
CA MET A 50 3.41 -5.60 14.19
C MET A 50 4.67 -6.30 13.68
N VAL A 51 4.79 -6.41 12.36
CA VAL A 51 6.06 -6.75 11.69
C VAL A 51 6.45 -5.57 10.80
N ILE A 52 7.63 -5.01 11.04
CA ILE A 52 8.05 -3.76 10.39
C ILE A 52 9.36 -4.02 9.64
N PHE A 53 9.35 -3.79 8.33
CA PHE A 53 10.57 -3.85 7.52
C PHE A 53 11.15 -2.46 7.34
N THR A 54 12.45 -2.32 7.53
CA THR A 54 13.13 -1.03 7.36
C THR A 54 14.61 -1.23 7.05
N SER A 55 15.35 -0.14 6.91
CA SER A 55 16.80 -0.15 6.78
C SER A 55 17.48 -0.24 8.14
N SER A 56 18.76 -0.65 8.16
CA SER A 56 19.48 -0.91 9.41
C SER A 56 19.60 0.34 10.29
N GLU A 57 19.74 1.51 9.69
CA GLU A 57 19.87 2.81 10.36
C GLU A 57 18.58 3.30 11.01
N LEU A 58 17.41 2.96 10.43
CA LEU A 58 16.10 3.36 10.96
C LEU A 58 15.57 2.39 12.02
N LYS A 59 16.08 1.15 12.04
CA LYS A 59 15.62 0.09 12.93
C LYS A 59 15.59 0.50 14.41
N PRO A 60 16.67 1.04 15.03
CA PRO A 60 16.65 1.40 16.44
C PRO A 60 15.56 2.44 16.79
N LYS A 61 15.36 3.43 15.91
CA LYS A 61 14.33 4.47 16.09
C LYS A 61 12.91 3.86 16.06
N ILE A 62 12.66 2.93 15.14
CA ILE A 62 11.37 2.25 15.03
C ILE A 62 11.11 1.31 16.23
N GLU A 63 12.13 0.59 16.69
CA GLU A 63 12.04 -0.25 17.88
C GLU A 63 11.70 0.59 19.13
N ALA A 64 12.33 1.76 19.29
CA ALA A 64 12.03 2.67 20.39
C ALA A 64 10.56 3.15 20.40
N ILE A 65 9.98 3.48 19.24
CA ILE A 65 8.57 3.92 19.12
C ILE A 65 7.58 2.84 19.56
N ARG A 66 7.95 1.56 19.39
CA ARG A 66 7.12 0.39 19.69
C ARG A 66 7.55 -0.35 20.94
N ASN A 67 8.44 0.25 21.75
CA ASN A 67 8.93 -0.37 22.97
C ASN A 67 7.77 -0.80 23.89
N GLY A 68 7.87 -2.00 24.46
CA GLY A 68 6.82 -2.59 25.30
C GLY A 68 5.60 -3.16 24.56
N LYS A 69 5.55 -3.11 23.22
CA LYS A 69 4.48 -3.72 22.41
C LYS A 69 5.02 -4.83 21.52
N ASN A 70 4.22 -5.87 21.31
CA ASN A 70 4.61 -7.01 20.49
C ASN A 70 4.92 -6.59 19.04
N THR A 71 6.20 -6.53 18.70
CA THR A 71 6.69 -5.97 17.44
C THR A 71 7.99 -6.64 17.05
N VAL A 72 8.11 -7.03 15.78
CA VAL A 72 9.37 -7.49 15.19
C VAL A 72 9.81 -6.49 14.13
N VAL A 73 11.02 -5.94 14.29
CA VAL A 73 11.62 -5.02 13.31
C VAL A 73 12.74 -5.73 12.54
N VAL A 74 12.55 -5.86 11.24
CA VAL A 74 13.46 -6.57 10.33
C VAL A 74 14.21 -5.56 9.46
N ALA A 75 15.53 -5.51 9.62
CA ALA A 75 16.39 -4.70 8.76
C ALA A 75 16.63 -5.41 7.42
N LEU A 76 16.57 -4.66 6.32
CA LEU A 76 16.85 -5.13 4.97
C LEU A 76 17.46 -4.03 4.11
N ASP A 77 18.45 -4.37 3.29
CA ASP A 77 18.91 -3.50 2.21
C ASP A 77 18.12 -3.81 0.92
N ILE A 78 17.08 -3.01 0.66
CA ILE A 78 16.25 -3.17 -0.55
C ILE A 78 16.99 -2.79 -1.84
N ASN A 79 17.97 -1.90 -1.75
CA ASN A 79 18.74 -1.44 -2.90
C ASN A 79 19.66 -2.53 -3.42
N LYS A 80 20.30 -3.25 -2.49
CA LYS A 80 21.10 -4.43 -2.80
C LYS A 80 20.22 -5.60 -3.24
N LYS A 81 19.16 -5.92 -2.49
CA LYS A 81 18.33 -7.10 -2.77
C LYS A 81 17.58 -7.01 -4.11
N PHE A 82 17.04 -5.83 -4.44
CA PHE A 82 16.19 -5.64 -5.62
C PHE A 82 16.86 -4.80 -6.71
N GLN A 83 18.20 -4.77 -6.73
CA GLN A 83 18.98 -3.95 -7.65
C GLN A 83 18.62 -4.20 -9.12
N SER A 84 18.40 -5.46 -9.51
CA SER A 84 18.07 -5.84 -10.90
C SER A 84 16.70 -5.31 -11.32
N ILE A 85 15.69 -5.43 -10.45
CA ILE A 85 14.34 -4.90 -10.67
C ILE A 85 14.39 -3.38 -10.74
N LYS A 86 15.11 -2.73 -9.82
CA LYS A 86 15.30 -1.28 -9.83
C LYS A 86 15.94 -0.78 -11.13
N LYS A 87 16.98 -1.46 -11.60
CA LYS A 87 17.63 -1.15 -12.89
C LYS A 87 16.65 -1.33 -14.06
N ARG A 88 15.78 -2.34 -14.04
CA ARG A 88 14.76 -2.52 -15.08
C ARG A 88 13.73 -1.39 -15.07
N ILE A 89 13.22 -1.02 -13.90
CA ILE A 89 12.30 0.13 -13.73
C ILE A 89 12.95 1.40 -14.28
N ALA A 90 14.20 1.69 -13.87
CA ALA A 90 14.92 2.88 -14.29
C ALA A 90 15.15 2.95 -15.82
N ARG A 91 15.34 1.80 -16.48
CA ARG A 91 15.44 1.76 -17.95
C ARG A 91 14.11 2.11 -18.62
N ILE A 92 12.99 1.60 -18.10
CA ILE A 92 11.66 1.90 -18.65
C ILE A 92 11.30 3.37 -18.43
N GLN A 93 11.56 3.92 -17.25
CA GLN A 93 11.29 5.34 -16.94
C GLN A 93 12.14 6.33 -17.78
N LYS A 94 13.22 5.86 -18.42
CA LYS A 94 14.06 6.63 -19.35
C LYS A 94 13.78 6.33 -20.82
N ASP A 95 12.86 5.42 -21.11
CA ASP A 95 12.55 4.97 -22.46
C ASP A 95 11.58 5.95 -23.15
N ASN A 96 11.96 6.46 -24.32
CA ASN A 96 11.17 7.46 -25.05
C ASN A 96 9.82 6.91 -25.53
N GLU A 97 9.72 5.62 -25.84
CA GLU A 97 8.45 5.00 -26.25
C GLU A 97 7.48 4.91 -25.06
N PHE A 98 7.98 4.61 -23.86
CA PHE A 98 7.19 4.66 -22.64
C PHE A 98 6.77 6.10 -22.30
N ILE A 99 7.72 7.04 -22.28
CA ILE A 99 7.46 8.44 -21.94
C ILE A 99 6.46 9.07 -22.90
N SER A 100 6.54 8.79 -24.20
CA SER A 100 5.61 9.35 -25.21
C SER A 100 4.16 8.87 -25.06
N LYS A 101 3.92 7.78 -24.32
CA LYS A 101 2.56 7.30 -23.98
C LYS A 101 1.95 8.07 -22.80
N LEU A 102 2.77 8.74 -21.98
CA LEU A 102 2.31 9.47 -20.80
C LEU A 102 1.81 10.85 -21.19
N GLU A 103 0.66 11.26 -20.64
CA GLU A 103 0.24 12.66 -20.72
C GLU A 103 1.24 13.56 -19.98
N THR A 104 1.51 14.76 -20.49
CA THR A 104 2.48 15.70 -19.90
C THR A 104 2.27 15.94 -18.40
N ARG A 105 1.00 16.02 -17.96
CA ARG A 105 0.65 16.21 -16.55
C ARG A 105 1.05 15.03 -15.65
N GLN A 106 1.27 13.84 -16.20
CA GLN A 106 1.66 12.66 -15.44
C GLN A 106 3.16 12.63 -15.17
N LEU A 107 3.97 13.35 -15.96
CA LEU A 107 5.43 13.37 -15.83
C LEU A 107 5.92 13.93 -14.48
N ILE A 108 5.06 14.63 -13.74
CA ILE A 108 5.38 15.10 -12.38
C ILE A 108 5.31 13.98 -11.34
N ASN A 109 4.62 12.88 -11.63
CA ASN A 109 4.34 11.85 -10.63
C ASN A 109 5.52 10.87 -10.47
N PRO A 110 5.96 10.58 -9.22
CA PRO A 110 7.20 9.86 -8.95
C PRO A 110 7.22 8.42 -9.46
N GLU A 111 6.08 7.78 -9.67
CA GLU A 111 6.00 6.46 -10.29
C GLU A 111 6.59 6.41 -11.72
N TYR A 112 6.68 7.55 -12.42
CA TYR A 112 7.21 7.61 -13.80
C TYR A 112 8.65 8.10 -13.91
N TRP A 113 9.25 8.63 -12.85
CA TRP A 113 10.64 9.14 -12.91
C TRP A 113 11.53 8.72 -11.73
N SER A 114 10.97 8.25 -10.62
CA SER A 114 11.73 7.73 -9.48
C SER A 114 11.68 6.20 -9.45
N PRO A 115 12.80 5.52 -9.75
CA PRO A 115 12.84 4.07 -9.72
C PRO A 115 12.74 3.53 -8.29
N ASP A 116 13.25 4.29 -7.31
CA ASP A 116 13.12 3.95 -5.88
C ASP A 116 11.66 4.03 -5.42
N TYR A 117 10.91 5.07 -5.83
CA TYR A 117 9.49 5.19 -5.50
C TYR A 117 8.65 4.04 -6.07
N ALA A 118 8.77 3.81 -7.38
CA ALA A 118 8.05 2.74 -8.05
C ALA A 118 8.39 1.37 -7.43
N LEU A 119 9.66 1.13 -7.09
CA LEU A 119 10.09 -0.08 -6.41
C LEU A 119 9.43 -0.24 -5.04
N VAL A 120 9.54 0.75 -4.13
CA VAL A 120 9.04 0.59 -2.75
C VAL A 120 7.51 0.42 -2.72
N CYS A 121 6.77 1.11 -3.58
CA CYS A 121 5.34 0.91 -3.71
C CYS A 121 5.01 -0.54 -4.11
N ASN A 122 5.79 -1.13 -5.01
CA ASN A 122 5.59 -2.49 -5.51
C ASN A 122 6.07 -3.61 -4.57
N LEU A 123 6.78 -3.31 -3.47
CA LEU A 123 7.30 -4.31 -2.53
C LEU A 123 6.35 -4.66 -1.37
N LYS A 124 5.20 -4.00 -1.26
CA LYS A 124 4.24 -4.18 -0.15
C LYS A 124 3.85 -5.64 0.08
N THR A 125 3.45 -6.33 -0.97
CA THR A 125 3.00 -7.73 -0.91
C THR A 125 4.14 -8.70 -0.64
N TYR A 126 5.36 -8.37 -1.08
CA TYR A 126 6.58 -9.09 -0.73
C TYR A 126 6.82 -9.04 0.79
N PHE A 127 6.72 -7.88 1.43
CA PHE A 127 6.95 -7.75 2.88
C PHE A 127 5.94 -8.56 3.70
N VAL A 128 4.65 -8.53 3.32
CA VAL A 128 3.64 -9.34 3.99
C VAL A 128 3.95 -10.84 3.86
N ASN A 129 4.27 -11.30 2.65
CA ASN A 129 4.59 -12.72 2.45
C ASN A 129 5.88 -13.12 3.14
N ARG A 130 6.87 -12.22 3.17
CA ARG A 130 8.12 -12.46 3.87
C ARG A 130 7.91 -12.60 5.38
N ALA A 131 7.03 -11.79 5.98
CA ALA A 131 6.67 -11.92 7.39
C ALA A 131 6.02 -13.29 7.68
N ILE A 132 5.12 -13.73 6.80
CA ILE A 132 4.46 -15.04 6.90
C ILE A 132 5.46 -16.19 6.73
N GLU A 133 6.34 -16.14 5.73
CA GLU A 133 7.36 -17.17 5.47
C GLU A 133 8.37 -17.31 6.61
N LEU A 134 8.68 -16.20 7.29
CA LEU A 134 9.55 -16.17 8.46
C LEU A 134 8.84 -16.57 9.76
N ASN A 135 7.56 -16.95 9.71
CA ASN A 135 6.73 -17.26 10.88
C ASN A 135 6.68 -16.10 11.91
N LEU A 136 6.69 -14.85 11.44
CA LEU A 136 6.63 -13.66 12.30
C LEU A 136 5.19 -13.17 12.57
N VAL A 137 4.20 -13.89 12.02
CA VAL A 137 2.79 -13.53 12.08
C VAL A 137 2.06 -14.60 12.88
N ASN A 138 1.43 -14.19 13.99
CA ASN A 138 0.68 -15.08 14.87
C ASN A 138 -0.80 -15.21 14.47
N ASP A 139 -1.40 -14.13 13.96
CA ASP A 139 -2.79 -14.12 13.57
C ASP A 139 -3.02 -14.73 12.19
N ASP A 140 -4.17 -15.38 11.96
CA ASP A 140 -4.55 -15.79 10.61
C ASP A 140 -4.80 -14.56 9.72
N MET A 141 -5.37 -13.48 10.27
CA MET A 141 -5.62 -12.24 9.53
C MET A 141 -4.39 -11.33 9.56
N VAL A 142 -3.94 -10.90 8.39
CA VAL A 142 -2.78 -10.04 8.22
C VAL A 142 -3.16 -8.84 7.38
N ALA A 143 -2.75 -7.65 7.82
CA ALA A 143 -2.95 -6.42 7.09
C ALA A 143 -1.62 -5.83 6.63
N TRP A 144 -1.54 -5.39 5.38
CA TRP A 144 -0.64 -4.32 5.00
C TRP A 144 -1.29 -2.99 5.41
N VAL A 145 -0.55 -2.12 6.07
CA VAL A 145 -0.91 -0.70 6.27
C VAL A 145 0.33 0.14 6.00
N ASP A 146 0.25 1.12 5.11
CA ASP A 146 1.39 2.00 4.81
C ASP A 146 1.92 2.65 6.10
N PHE A 147 3.24 2.71 6.25
CA PHE A 147 3.89 3.27 7.44
C PHE A 147 3.45 4.70 7.73
N GLY A 148 3.22 5.48 6.66
CA GLY A 148 2.71 6.85 6.71
C GLY A 148 1.18 6.98 6.60
N TYR A 149 0.40 5.92 6.81
CA TYR A 149 -1.07 5.96 6.61
C TYR A 149 -1.76 6.89 7.63
N CYS A 150 -1.36 6.82 8.89
CA CYS A 150 -1.99 7.60 9.98
C CYS A 150 -1.39 9.02 10.08
N ARG A 151 -1.79 9.90 9.17
CA ARG A 151 -1.28 11.29 9.12
C ARG A 151 -1.64 12.17 10.32
N SER A 152 -2.62 11.75 11.12
CA SER A 152 -2.99 12.37 12.38
C SER A 152 -3.55 11.32 13.35
N ALA A 153 -3.61 11.65 14.64
CA ALA A 153 -4.17 10.77 15.67
C ALA A 153 -5.66 10.43 15.42
N ASP A 154 -6.40 11.31 14.74
CA ASP A 154 -7.81 11.09 14.42
C ASP A 154 -8.07 9.96 13.42
N VAL A 155 -7.05 9.57 12.63
CA VAL A 155 -7.18 8.50 11.63
C VAL A 155 -7.59 7.18 12.28
N THR A 156 -6.99 6.83 13.41
CA THR A 156 -7.32 5.57 14.14
C THR A 156 -8.58 5.68 14.99
N ARG A 157 -9.20 6.86 15.11
CA ARG A 157 -10.44 7.09 15.88
C ARG A 157 -10.36 6.61 17.34
N GLY A 158 -9.18 6.68 17.95
CA GLY A 158 -8.96 6.21 19.32
C GLY A 158 -9.24 4.71 19.49
N LEU A 159 -8.93 3.91 18.47
CA LEU A 159 -8.85 2.46 18.62
C LEU A 159 -7.62 2.13 19.48
N SER A 160 -7.79 1.26 20.48
CA SER A 160 -6.67 0.61 21.15
C SER A 160 -6.13 -0.52 20.29
N ARG A 161 -7.01 -1.39 19.78
CA ARG A 161 -6.67 -2.51 18.89
C ARG A 161 -7.63 -2.54 17.70
N TRP A 162 -7.11 -2.94 16.54
CA TRP A 162 -7.89 -3.14 15.33
C TRP A 162 -8.21 -4.62 15.09
N ASP A 163 -9.48 -4.99 15.12
CA ASP A 163 -9.94 -6.39 15.11
C ASP A 163 -11.14 -6.61 14.17
N TYR A 164 -11.22 -5.89 13.05
CA TYR A 164 -12.43 -5.91 12.20
C TYR A 164 -12.63 -7.25 11.46
N PRO A 165 -13.86 -7.81 11.40
CA PRO A 165 -14.15 -9.10 10.78
C PRO A 165 -14.22 -9.00 9.25
N PHE A 166 -13.06 -8.93 8.60
CA PHE A 166 -12.96 -8.96 7.16
C PHE A 166 -13.35 -10.34 6.57
N ASP A 167 -13.65 -10.36 5.27
CA ASP A 167 -13.95 -11.59 4.57
C ASP A 167 -12.68 -12.44 4.44
N ARG A 168 -12.65 -13.56 5.18
CA ARG A 168 -11.49 -14.45 5.29
C ARG A 168 -11.16 -15.19 3.99
N ASN A 169 -12.13 -15.31 3.09
CA ASN A 169 -11.97 -16.00 1.81
C ASN A 169 -11.48 -15.07 0.68
N LYS A 170 -11.25 -13.78 0.99
CA LYS A 170 -10.91 -12.75 0.02
C LYS A 170 -9.66 -11.99 0.41
N VAL A 171 -9.05 -11.36 -0.59
CA VAL A 171 -8.13 -10.24 -0.40
C VAL A 171 -8.97 -8.97 -0.35
N ASN A 172 -9.05 -8.36 0.83
CA ASN A 172 -9.88 -7.19 1.08
C ASN A 172 -9.09 -5.94 0.71
N PHE A 173 -9.44 -5.38 -0.45
CA PHE A 173 -8.95 -4.11 -0.95
C PHE A 173 -9.89 -2.99 -0.59
N PHE A 174 -9.38 -1.75 -0.66
CA PHE A 174 -10.16 -0.55 -0.41
C PHE A 174 -10.12 0.39 -1.60
N THR A 175 -11.23 1.06 -1.87
CA THR A 175 -11.40 1.91 -3.05
C THR A 175 -11.87 3.31 -2.69
N VAL A 176 -11.41 4.31 -3.44
CA VAL A 176 -11.86 5.71 -3.32
C VAL A 176 -12.79 6.14 -4.46
N LYS A 177 -13.06 5.24 -5.41
CA LYS A 177 -14.03 5.40 -6.51
C LYS A 177 -14.85 4.12 -6.65
N LYS A 178 -16.10 4.25 -7.09
CA LYS A 178 -16.95 3.09 -7.42
C LYS A 178 -16.85 2.76 -8.91
N GLY A 179 -17.35 1.58 -9.28
CA GLY A 179 -17.54 1.21 -10.69
C GLY A 179 -16.24 0.84 -11.41
N LEU A 180 -15.24 0.32 -10.69
CA LEU A 180 -14.05 -0.22 -11.33
C LEU A 180 -14.48 -1.33 -12.32
N THR A 181 -14.33 -1.04 -13.60
CA THR A 181 -14.71 -1.93 -14.69
C THR A 181 -13.54 -2.02 -15.64
N VAL A 182 -12.92 -3.19 -15.72
CA VAL A 182 -11.77 -3.44 -16.62
C VAL A 182 -12.02 -4.77 -17.30
N LYS A 183 -12.18 -4.73 -18.62
CA LYS A 183 -12.58 -5.88 -19.45
C LYS A 183 -11.45 -6.40 -20.33
N THR A 184 -10.43 -5.60 -20.60
CA THR A 184 -9.29 -6.00 -21.44
C THR A 184 -7.97 -5.61 -20.79
N ILE A 185 -6.90 -6.30 -21.18
CA ILE A 185 -5.55 -5.96 -20.74
C ILE A 185 -5.10 -4.57 -21.21
N HIS A 186 -5.55 -4.12 -22.38
CA HIS A 186 -5.29 -2.76 -22.88
C HIS A 186 -5.89 -1.70 -21.95
N GLN A 187 -7.10 -1.94 -21.43
CA GLN A 187 -7.70 -1.05 -20.43
C GLN A 187 -6.91 -1.05 -19.12
N VAL A 188 -6.35 -2.18 -18.68
CA VAL A 188 -5.46 -2.20 -17.50
C VAL A 188 -4.24 -1.29 -17.74
N PHE A 189 -3.59 -1.42 -18.89
CA PHE A 189 -2.43 -0.59 -19.23
C PHE A 189 -2.79 0.89 -19.39
N ASP A 190 -3.96 1.20 -19.97
CA ASP A 190 -4.50 2.56 -20.05
C ASP A 190 -4.71 3.17 -18.65
N TYR A 191 -5.18 2.38 -17.68
CA TYR A 191 -5.30 2.84 -16.30
C TYR A 191 -3.96 3.15 -15.65
N MET A 192 -2.94 2.34 -15.93
CA MET A 192 -1.57 2.56 -15.46
C MET A 192 -1.00 3.84 -16.07
N ILE A 193 -0.94 3.94 -17.40
CA ILE A 193 -0.35 5.07 -18.13
C ILE A 193 -1.01 6.43 -17.77
N ASN A 194 -2.30 6.41 -17.44
CA ASN A 194 -3.05 7.62 -17.08
C ASN A 194 -3.20 7.85 -15.57
N ASN A 195 -2.49 7.09 -14.73
CA ASN A 195 -2.53 7.16 -13.26
C ASN A 195 -3.96 7.17 -12.69
N ARG A 196 -4.80 6.23 -13.16
CA ARG A 196 -6.22 6.17 -12.76
C ARG A 196 -6.39 5.41 -11.45
N SER A 197 -6.23 6.12 -10.34
CA SER A 197 -6.43 5.56 -9.00
C SER A 197 -7.88 5.15 -8.74
N TYR A 198 -8.10 3.87 -8.44
CA TYR A 198 -9.38 3.30 -7.95
C TYR A 198 -9.18 2.57 -6.63
N ILE A 199 -8.27 1.59 -6.64
CA ILE A 199 -7.82 0.82 -5.48
C ILE A 199 -6.71 1.62 -4.80
N ILE A 200 -6.79 1.79 -3.48
CA ILE A 200 -5.71 2.46 -2.74
C ILE A 200 -4.56 1.49 -2.48
N GLY A 201 -3.34 2.00 -2.47
CA GLY A 201 -2.17 1.26 -2.00
C GLY A 201 -2.01 1.19 -0.48
N GLY A 202 -2.76 2.04 0.24
CA GLY A 202 -2.51 2.32 1.66
C GLY A 202 -2.86 1.21 2.64
N ALA A 203 -3.72 0.26 2.24
CA ALA A 203 -4.09 -0.86 3.09
C ALA A 203 -4.65 -2.04 2.30
N ILE A 204 -4.35 -3.26 2.77
CA ILE A 204 -4.83 -4.52 2.20
C ILE A 204 -4.99 -5.51 3.36
N VAL A 205 -6.07 -6.28 3.42
CA VAL A 205 -6.29 -7.24 4.50
C VAL A 205 -6.69 -8.61 3.97
N ALA A 206 -6.00 -9.67 4.38
CA ALA A 206 -6.34 -11.04 3.97
C ALA A 206 -5.86 -12.05 5.02
N THR A 207 -6.32 -13.30 4.90
CA THR A 207 -5.73 -14.41 5.67
C THR A 207 -4.33 -14.74 5.16
N GLN A 208 -3.49 -15.38 5.98
CA GLN A 208 -2.15 -15.83 5.56
C GLN A 208 -2.20 -16.66 4.28
N LYS A 209 -3.19 -17.56 4.16
CA LYS A 209 -3.43 -18.37 2.95
C LYS A 209 -3.71 -17.48 1.74
N LYS A 210 -4.60 -16.50 1.88
CA LYS A 210 -4.97 -15.60 0.78
C LYS A 210 -3.83 -14.67 0.40
N TRP A 211 -2.97 -14.27 1.33
CA TRP A 211 -1.74 -13.53 1.03
C TRP A 211 -0.76 -14.32 0.15
N LYS A 212 -0.59 -15.62 0.40
CA LYS A 212 0.26 -16.51 -0.43
C LYS A 212 -0.31 -16.68 -1.85
N GLU A 213 -1.63 -16.86 -1.97
CA GLU A 213 -2.31 -16.90 -3.28
C GLU A 213 -2.14 -15.57 -4.03
N PHE A 214 -2.36 -14.45 -3.32
CA PHE A 214 -2.32 -13.12 -3.89
C PHE A 214 -0.91 -12.70 -4.33
N TYR A 215 0.12 -13.04 -3.57
CA TYR A 215 1.49 -12.69 -3.91
C TYR A 215 1.97 -13.34 -5.20
N LYS A 216 1.59 -14.60 -5.45
CA LYS A 216 1.87 -15.26 -6.73
C LYS A 216 1.25 -14.48 -7.89
N LEU A 217 0.00 -14.04 -7.75
CA LEU A 217 -0.69 -13.22 -8.75
C LEU A 217 0.00 -11.87 -8.95
N VAL A 218 0.39 -11.19 -7.87
CA VAL A 218 1.11 -9.91 -7.94
C VAL A 218 2.44 -10.05 -8.66
N CYS A 219 3.23 -11.08 -8.36
CA CYS A 219 4.49 -11.33 -9.07
C CYS A 219 4.27 -11.55 -10.58
N GLN A 220 3.22 -12.29 -10.97
CA GLN A 220 2.86 -12.48 -12.38
C GLN A 220 2.49 -11.15 -13.06
N CYS A 221 1.70 -10.31 -12.40
CA CYS A 221 1.34 -8.98 -12.90
C CYS A 221 2.57 -8.07 -13.05
N GLN A 222 3.44 -8.02 -12.04
CA GLN A 222 4.68 -7.22 -12.08
C GLN A 222 5.63 -7.68 -13.18
N ILE A 223 5.79 -9.00 -13.37
CA ILE A 223 6.58 -9.53 -14.49
C ILE A 223 5.96 -9.10 -15.82
N LYS A 224 4.63 -9.15 -15.94
CA LYS A 224 3.92 -8.77 -17.17
C LYS A 224 4.08 -7.28 -17.49
N THR A 225 3.93 -6.38 -16.52
CA THR A 225 4.11 -4.93 -16.76
C THR A 225 5.54 -4.64 -17.21
N LEU A 226 6.54 -5.16 -16.50
CA LEU A 226 7.94 -4.97 -16.86
C LEU A 226 8.30 -5.57 -18.22
N ARG A 227 7.69 -6.70 -18.64
CA ARG A 227 7.88 -7.26 -19.99
C ARG A 227 7.25 -6.43 -21.10
N ASN A 228 6.22 -5.64 -20.79
CA ASN A 228 5.54 -4.76 -21.74
C ASN A 228 6.08 -3.31 -21.69
N ASN A 229 7.25 -3.09 -21.08
CA ASN A 229 7.83 -1.75 -20.89
C ASN A 229 6.87 -0.77 -20.21
N ILE A 230 6.11 -1.23 -19.21
CA ILE A 230 5.20 -0.39 -18.43
C ILE A 230 5.62 -0.42 -16.96
N VAL A 231 5.70 0.76 -16.35
CA VAL A 231 5.91 0.97 -14.92
C VAL A 231 4.77 1.84 -14.38
N ASP A 232 4.32 1.52 -13.18
CA ASP A 232 3.35 2.28 -12.39
C ASP A 232 3.60 1.97 -10.90
N ASP A 233 2.88 2.63 -10.01
CA ASP A 233 2.83 2.25 -8.59
C ASP A 233 2.03 0.96 -8.37
N ASP A 234 1.79 0.63 -7.10
CA ASP A 234 1.07 -0.58 -6.72
C ASP A 234 -0.40 -0.58 -7.12
N GLN A 235 -1.03 0.58 -7.28
CA GLN A 235 -2.45 0.70 -7.59
C GLN A 235 -2.76 0.13 -8.97
N GLY A 236 -1.95 0.44 -9.98
CA GLY A 236 -2.06 -0.15 -11.31
C GLY A 236 -1.90 -1.66 -11.28
N VAL A 237 -0.89 -2.15 -10.55
CA VAL A 237 -0.66 -3.60 -10.40
C VAL A 237 -1.86 -4.29 -9.74
N PHE A 238 -2.48 -3.67 -8.74
CA PHE A 238 -3.69 -4.20 -8.10
C PHE A 238 -4.91 -4.21 -9.02
N ILE A 239 -5.04 -3.22 -9.91
CA ILE A 239 -6.07 -3.24 -10.96
C ILE A 239 -5.83 -4.43 -11.91
N MET A 240 -4.58 -4.69 -12.29
CA MET A 240 -4.26 -5.87 -13.10
C MET A 240 -4.58 -7.18 -12.37
N CYS A 241 -4.29 -7.27 -11.07
CA CYS A 241 -4.67 -8.43 -10.26
C CYS A 241 -6.20 -8.61 -10.21
N TYR A 242 -6.95 -7.52 -10.06
CA TYR A 242 -8.42 -7.54 -10.09
C TYR A 242 -8.96 -7.99 -11.45
N TYR A 243 -8.34 -7.57 -12.55
CA TYR A 243 -8.69 -8.04 -13.90
C TYR A 243 -8.49 -9.55 -14.06
N TYR A 244 -7.35 -10.10 -13.61
CA TYR A 244 -7.07 -11.53 -13.77
C TYR A 244 -7.86 -12.44 -12.81
N ASN A 245 -8.12 -11.99 -11.58
CA ASN A 245 -8.82 -12.80 -10.61
C ASN A 245 -9.77 -11.97 -9.72
N PRO A 246 -10.88 -11.47 -10.29
CA PRO A 246 -11.84 -10.69 -9.52
C PRO A 246 -12.51 -11.52 -8.42
N LYS A 247 -12.57 -12.85 -8.56
CA LYS A 247 -13.12 -13.76 -7.54
C LYS A 247 -12.25 -13.83 -6.28
N LEU A 248 -10.95 -13.57 -6.36
CA LEU A 248 -10.06 -13.54 -5.20
C LEU A 248 -10.20 -12.24 -4.38
N ILE A 249 -10.65 -11.16 -5.00
CA ILE A 249 -10.59 -9.80 -4.44
C ILE A 249 -11.98 -9.32 -4.02
N LYS A 250 -12.04 -8.65 -2.85
CA LYS A 250 -13.21 -7.92 -2.39
C LYS A 250 -12.88 -6.43 -2.31
N LEU A 251 -13.65 -5.60 -3.01
CA LEU A 251 -13.48 -4.16 -3.01
C LEU A 251 -14.39 -3.51 -1.95
N ASN A 252 -13.79 -2.81 -1.00
CA ASN A 252 -14.48 -2.11 0.08
C ASN A 252 -14.40 -0.60 -0.15
N TYR A 253 -15.54 0.06 -0.37
CA TYR A 253 -15.57 1.48 -0.72
C TYR A 253 -15.40 2.40 0.51
N LEU A 254 -14.44 3.32 0.44
CA LEU A 254 -14.11 4.28 1.52
C LEU A 254 -14.86 5.62 1.41
N GLY A 255 -15.48 5.88 0.26
CA GLY A 255 -16.01 7.19 -0.11
C GLY A 255 -15.11 7.92 -1.12
N LYS A 256 -15.72 8.82 -1.89
CA LYS A 256 -15.05 9.56 -2.97
C LYS A 256 -13.83 10.31 -2.43
N ASN A 257 -12.64 9.96 -2.91
CA ASN A 257 -11.35 10.53 -2.51
C ASN A 257 -11.05 10.45 -0.99
N ARG A 258 -11.64 9.49 -0.27
CA ARG A 258 -11.43 9.33 1.18
C ARG A 258 -10.35 8.30 1.50
N TRP A 259 -9.11 8.64 1.13
CA TRP A 259 -7.93 7.75 1.23
C TRP A 259 -7.63 7.21 2.63
N PHE A 260 -7.90 8.01 3.68
CA PHE A 260 -7.57 7.71 5.09
C PHE A 260 -8.76 7.24 5.93
N ASN A 261 -9.86 6.83 5.29
CA ASN A 261 -11.08 6.43 6.00
C ASN A 261 -11.11 4.96 6.47
N LEU A 262 -10.01 4.19 6.33
CA LEU A 262 -9.96 2.76 6.69
C LEU A 262 -10.53 2.50 8.09
N PHE A 263 -9.87 3.00 9.14
CA PHE A 263 -10.30 2.76 10.51
C PHE A 263 -11.61 3.48 10.85
N LYS A 264 -11.96 4.56 10.12
CA LYS A 264 -13.22 5.28 10.29
C LYS A 264 -14.43 4.43 9.89
N LEU A 265 -14.26 3.52 8.92
CA LEU A 265 -15.33 2.67 8.37
C LEU A 265 -15.19 1.20 8.75
N PHE A 266 -13.96 0.74 8.95
CA PHE A 266 -13.63 -0.66 9.24
C PHE A 266 -12.87 -0.78 10.55
N GLY A 267 -13.17 0.07 11.53
CA GLY A 267 -12.57 0.05 12.87
C GLY A 267 -13.53 -0.49 13.91
N ARG A 268 -14.27 0.41 14.58
CA ARG A 268 -15.22 0.06 15.64
C ARG A 268 -16.46 -0.66 15.09
N LYS A 269 -17.04 -1.52 15.92
CA LYS A 269 -18.25 -2.30 15.64
C LYS A 269 -19.47 -1.69 16.34
N ASP A 270 -19.60 -0.36 16.26
CA ASP A 270 -20.70 0.38 16.87
C ASP A 270 -21.74 0.83 15.82
N LEU A 271 -22.94 1.18 16.30
CA LEU A 271 -24.04 1.63 15.46
C LEU A 271 -23.66 2.88 14.63
N ILE A 272 -22.86 3.79 15.20
CA ILE A 272 -22.39 5.00 14.54
C ILE A 272 -21.55 4.66 13.30
N THR A 273 -20.63 3.70 13.43
CA THR A 273 -19.77 3.24 12.35
C THR A 273 -20.59 2.51 11.29
N LEU A 274 -21.56 1.68 11.68
CA LEU A 274 -22.46 1.01 10.75
C LEU A 274 -23.28 2.01 9.92
N LEU A 275 -23.92 2.98 10.57
CA LEU A 275 -24.68 4.05 9.91
C LEU A 275 -23.79 4.86 8.95
N ARG A 276 -22.55 5.13 9.34
CA ARG A 276 -21.59 5.84 8.49
C ARG A 276 -21.25 5.05 7.22
N ARG A 277 -21.04 3.73 7.33
CA ARG A 277 -20.79 2.86 6.16
C ARG A 277 -21.99 2.83 5.22
N LEU A 278 -23.21 2.73 5.77
CA LEU A 278 -24.45 2.80 4.99
C LEU A 278 -24.54 4.13 4.24
N LYS A 279 -24.29 5.25 4.93
CA LYS A 279 -24.27 6.59 4.32
C LYS A 279 -23.25 6.70 3.19
N VAL A 280 -22.03 6.20 3.38
CA VAL A 280 -20.98 6.19 2.33
C VAL A 280 -21.38 5.31 1.15
N SER A 281 -22.04 4.19 1.39
CA SER A 281 -22.56 3.30 0.34
C SER A 281 -23.64 4.00 -0.48
N LEU A 282 -24.53 4.75 0.15
CA LEU A 282 -25.68 5.42 -0.50
C LEU A 282 -25.29 6.70 -1.26
N ILE A 283 -24.42 7.54 -0.71
CA ILE A 283 -24.08 8.87 -1.27
C ILE A 283 -23.18 8.78 -2.51
N GLY A 284 -22.59 7.63 -2.80
CA GLY A 284 -21.73 7.45 -3.98
C GLY A 284 -22.47 7.19 -5.29
N LYS A 285 -23.53 7.95 -5.62
CA LYS A 285 -24.00 8.12 -7.00
C LYS A 285 -23.35 9.39 -7.57
#